data_AF-A0A7S2Y2C5-F1
#
_entry.id   AF-A0A7S2Y2C5-F1
#
_cell.length_a   1.000
_cell.length_b   1.000
_cell.length_c   1.000
_cell.angle_alpha   90.00
_cell.angle_beta   90.00
_cell.angle_gamma   90.00
#
_symmetry.space_group_name_H-M   'P 1'
#
loop_
_entity.id
_entity.type
_entity.pdbx_description
1 polymer ?
#
loop_
_entity_poly.entity_id
_entity_poly.type
_entity_poly.pdbx_seq_one_letter_code
_entity_poly.pdbx_strand_id
1 'polypeptide(L)'
;MTKAPGSSTIGARAPTDTSWTPWMLSISCTGLSTAVLCLAQRYYYQKKLRQVEQKWSSFRQEERTGRIRAEVRLRTASKELDQIKQKQQQNANDSNSGEHKASPNDTTMLLRCIGTVSSPYKKRMGTPRQPQLVPSSRGVIDFTCQAAALDGIQDYSHVWIIFEFHANTNIDSNNKKTKIRPPRAGGIKVGQLATRSPHRPNCLGLSLVRVERWEECTRQLHVSGLDLVHGTPVYDIKPCVPWDVPNFYQNKALSKTLMISNADDNDGYATTRAYRVPHWVQQADALSSVSFTPDALQDLQSVVEQGCLSPFYTTKNDGAQVARQSLEEILAQDPRSSHKGLKSNARGTATNQKEDPYSFLFGNAEIQFVVTGNDKAANEVLVLHVVPIDTEAFVHADGIPLVTQGLD
;
A
#
# COMPACT_ATOMS: atom_id res chain seq x y z
N MET A 1 25.62 116.29 -43.95
CA MET A 1 26.37 115.11 -44.43
C MET A 1 26.42 114.15 -43.24
N THR A 2 25.93 112.91 -43.23
CA THR A 2 25.90 111.82 -44.23
C THR A 2 25.06 110.64 -43.69
N LYS A 3 24.64 109.74 -44.59
CA LYS A 3 23.77 108.56 -44.45
C LYS A 3 24.32 107.36 -43.65
N ALA A 4 23.37 106.48 -43.25
CA ALA A 4 23.35 104.99 -43.26
C ALA A 4 23.31 104.28 -41.88
N PRO A 5 22.80 103.02 -41.80
CA PRO A 5 21.47 102.47 -42.12
C PRO A 5 20.75 101.94 -40.84
N GLY A 6 19.42 101.85 -40.73
CA GLY A 6 18.55 100.80 -41.28
C GLY A 6 18.19 99.75 -40.21
N SER A 7 16.97 99.82 -39.65
CA SER A 7 16.46 99.02 -38.53
C SER A 7 15.91 97.64 -38.94
N SER A 8 16.06 96.63 -38.07
CA SER A 8 15.27 95.39 -38.11
C SER A 8 14.99 94.89 -36.68
N THR A 9 13.81 95.22 -36.16
CA THR A 9 13.22 94.62 -34.97
C THR A 9 12.42 93.39 -35.37
N ILE A 10 12.88 92.19 -34.99
CA ILE A 10 12.11 90.95 -35.14
C ILE A 10 11.34 90.72 -33.85
N GLY A 11 10.01 90.74 -33.95
CA GLY A 11 9.09 90.50 -32.85
C GLY A 11 9.09 89.04 -32.38
N ALA A 12 9.19 88.85 -31.07
CA ALA A 12 8.92 87.58 -30.42
C ALA A 12 7.39 87.36 -30.38
N ARG A 13 6.91 86.30 -31.03
CA ARG A 13 5.52 85.82 -30.96
C ARG A 13 5.50 84.58 -30.07
N ALA A 14 4.78 84.66 -28.95
CA ALA A 14 4.55 83.51 -28.06
C ALA A 14 3.75 82.41 -28.79
N PRO A 15 4.08 81.12 -28.64
CA PRO A 15 3.27 80.04 -29.18
C PRO A 15 2.00 79.83 -28.34
N THR A 16 0.91 79.67 -29.07
CA THR A 16 -0.47 79.49 -28.63
C THR A 16 -0.74 78.06 -28.12
N ASP A 17 -1.72 77.99 -27.22
CA ASP A 17 -2.35 76.81 -26.60
C ASP A 17 -2.33 75.50 -27.41
N THR A 18 -1.69 74.47 -26.85
CA THR A 18 -1.89 73.06 -27.19
C THR A 18 -3.20 72.54 -26.59
N SER A 19 -4.28 72.57 -27.37
CA SER A 19 -5.52 71.86 -27.01
C SER A 19 -5.40 70.38 -27.38
N TRP A 20 -5.54 69.51 -26.36
CA TRP A 20 -5.48 68.06 -26.54
C TRP A 20 -6.72 67.57 -27.27
N THR A 21 -6.56 66.98 -28.46
CA THR A 21 -7.66 66.33 -29.17
C THR A 21 -8.14 65.09 -28.41
N PRO A 22 -9.45 64.77 -28.34
CA PRO A 22 -10.01 63.68 -27.52
C PRO A 22 -9.39 62.28 -27.72
N TRP A 23 -8.77 62.06 -28.89
CA TRP A 23 -8.22 60.79 -29.36
C TRP A 23 -6.81 60.56 -28.79
N MET A 24 -6.05 61.64 -28.58
CA MET A 24 -4.76 61.63 -27.84
C MET A 24 -4.95 61.30 -26.35
N LEU A 25 -6.02 61.81 -25.74
CA LEU A 25 -6.41 61.49 -24.36
C LEU A 25 -6.81 60.02 -24.22
N SER A 26 -7.54 59.47 -25.20
CA SER A 26 -7.95 58.06 -25.20
C SER A 26 -6.76 57.09 -25.30
N ILE A 27 -5.82 57.35 -26.23
CA ILE A 27 -4.60 56.52 -26.40
C ILE A 27 -3.75 56.55 -25.12
N SER A 28 -3.60 57.73 -24.51
CA SER A 28 -2.85 57.89 -23.26
C SER A 28 -3.51 57.14 -22.09
N CYS A 29 -4.83 57.18 -21.98
CA CYS A 29 -5.59 56.43 -20.97
C CYS A 29 -5.48 54.91 -21.16
N THR A 30 -5.50 54.41 -22.41
CA THR A 30 -5.32 52.97 -22.68
C THR A 30 -3.88 52.49 -22.40
N GLY A 31 -2.87 53.31 -22.70
CA GLY A 31 -1.47 53.00 -22.36
C GLY A 31 -1.22 52.97 -20.84
N LEU A 32 -1.82 53.91 -20.10
CA LEU A 32 -1.75 53.92 -18.63
C LEU A 32 -2.47 52.72 -18.01
N SER A 33 -3.66 52.36 -18.52
CA SER A 33 -4.43 51.23 -18.02
C SER A 33 -3.72 49.89 -18.21
N THR A 34 -3.14 49.66 -19.39
CA THR A 34 -2.37 48.45 -19.69
C THR A 34 -1.09 48.36 -18.86
N ALA A 35 -0.37 49.48 -18.66
CA ALA A 35 0.80 49.52 -17.79
C ALA A 35 0.46 49.18 -16.33
N VAL A 36 -0.67 49.68 -15.81
CA VAL A 36 -1.15 49.36 -14.46
C VAL A 36 -1.50 47.88 -14.31
N LEU A 37 -2.18 47.28 -15.31
CA LEU A 37 -2.49 45.86 -15.31
C LEU A 37 -1.22 44.99 -15.37
N CYS A 38 -0.25 45.33 -16.21
CA CYS A 38 1.03 44.63 -16.28
C CYS A 38 1.82 44.71 -14.96
N LEU A 39 1.83 45.88 -14.30
CA LEU A 39 2.48 46.04 -12.99
C LEU A 39 1.76 45.26 -11.89
N ALA A 40 0.43 45.25 -11.88
CA ALA A 40 -0.37 44.46 -10.95
C ALA A 40 -0.14 42.94 -11.13
N GLN A 41 -0.10 42.48 -12.38
CA GLN A 41 0.18 41.09 -12.71
C GLN A 41 1.61 40.69 -12.32
N ARG A 42 2.61 41.52 -12.60
CA ARG A 42 4.00 41.30 -12.16
C ARG A 42 4.13 41.26 -10.64
N TYR A 43 3.43 42.16 -9.93
CA TYR A 43 3.40 42.17 -8.47
C TYR A 43 2.76 40.89 -7.91
N TYR A 44 1.63 40.45 -8.49
CA TYR A 44 0.97 39.20 -8.11
C TYR A 44 1.88 37.99 -8.28
N TYR A 45 2.55 37.86 -9.42
CA TYR A 45 3.51 36.76 -9.65
C TYR A 45 4.71 36.83 -8.71
N GLN A 46 5.26 38.01 -8.44
CA GLN A 46 6.35 38.17 -7.46
C GLN A 46 5.92 37.83 -6.03
N LYS A 47 4.65 38.08 -5.67
CA LYS A 47 4.10 37.69 -4.38
C LYS A 47 3.94 36.16 -4.30
N LYS A 48 3.43 35.54 -5.36
CA LYS A 48 3.27 34.08 -5.45
C LYS A 48 4.62 33.35 -5.42
N LEU A 49 5.63 33.85 -6.14
CA LEU A 49 6.99 33.33 -6.12
C LEU A 49 7.61 33.37 -4.72
N ARG A 50 7.45 34.49 -3.99
CA ARG A 50 7.94 34.61 -2.60
C ARG A 50 7.26 33.64 -1.64
N GLN A 51 5.95 33.40 -1.79
CA GLN A 51 5.24 32.41 -0.98
C GLN A 51 5.73 30.98 -1.25
N VAL A 52 5.95 30.67 -2.53
CA VAL A 52 6.50 29.37 -2.95
C VAL A 52 7.91 29.19 -2.38
N GLU A 53 8.78 30.19 -2.51
CA GLU A 53 10.15 30.14 -2.00
C GLU A 53 10.22 30.00 -0.47
N GLN A 54 9.35 30.69 0.27
CA GLN A 54 9.21 30.53 1.71
C GLN A 54 8.78 29.11 2.08
N LYS A 55 7.78 28.55 1.37
CA LYS A 55 7.31 27.17 1.57
C LYS A 55 8.41 26.14 1.27
N TRP A 56 9.20 26.34 0.21
CA TRP A 56 10.37 25.50 -0.11
C TRP A 56 11.51 25.66 0.90
N SER A 57 11.67 26.83 1.51
CA SER A 57 12.68 27.05 2.56
C SER A 57 12.33 26.29 3.85
N SER A 58 11.05 26.30 4.25
CA SER A 58 10.59 25.57 5.44
C SER A 58 10.66 24.06 5.21
N PHE A 59 10.28 23.58 4.02
CA PHE A 59 10.38 22.17 3.66
C PHE A 59 11.83 21.67 3.72
N ARG A 60 12.78 22.43 3.16
CA ARG A 60 14.22 22.10 3.24
C ARG A 60 14.74 22.08 4.67
N GLN A 61 14.21 22.93 5.55
CA GLN A 61 14.59 22.97 6.96
C GLN A 61 13.99 21.80 7.75
N GLU A 62 12.75 21.42 7.47
CA GLU A 62 12.11 20.22 8.00
C GLU A 62 12.84 18.94 7.54
N GLU A 63 13.25 18.88 6.27
CA GLU A 63 14.04 17.77 5.76
C GLU A 63 15.41 17.68 6.44
N ARG A 64 16.13 18.81 6.57
CA ARG A 64 17.42 18.85 7.28
C ARG A 64 17.27 18.44 8.75
N THR A 65 16.24 18.93 9.43
CA THR A 65 16.00 18.54 10.84
C THR A 65 15.57 17.08 10.97
N GLY A 66 14.81 16.55 10.00
CA GLY A 66 14.48 15.13 9.88
C GLY A 66 15.72 14.26 9.71
N ARG A 67 16.60 14.61 8.76
CA ARG A 67 17.89 13.93 8.52
C ARG A 67 18.78 13.94 9.76
N ILE A 68 18.94 15.09 10.42
CA ILE A 68 19.73 15.21 11.65
C ILE A 68 19.12 14.34 12.76
N ARG A 69 17.79 14.32 12.94
CA ARG A 69 17.14 13.46 13.94
C ARG A 69 17.33 11.98 13.63
N ALA A 70 17.25 11.57 12.37
CA ALA A 70 17.46 10.19 11.95
C ALA A 70 18.92 9.76 12.18
N GLU A 71 19.89 10.61 11.80
CA GLU A 71 21.32 10.36 12.00
C GLU A 71 21.67 10.30 13.49
N VAL A 72 21.10 11.19 14.31
CA VAL A 72 21.26 11.14 15.77
C VAL A 72 20.68 9.83 16.32
N ARG A 73 19.49 9.40 15.91
CA ARG A 73 18.90 8.12 16.34
C ARG A 73 19.76 6.93 15.94
N LEU A 74 20.28 6.91 14.71
CA LEU A 74 21.18 5.86 14.23
C LEU A 74 22.47 5.82 15.05
N ARG A 75 23.08 6.96 15.33
CA ARG A 75 24.27 7.05 16.19
C ARG A 75 23.99 6.59 17.61
N THR A 76 22.85 6.95 18.18
CA THR A 76 22.46 6.50 19.53
C THR A 76 22.24 4.98 19.54
N ALA A 77 21.50 4.44 18.57
CA ALA A 77 21.29 3.00 18.45
C ALA A 77 22.60 2.22 18.21
N SER A 78 23.52 2.77 17.40
CA SER A 78 24.85 2.19 17.20
C SER A 78 25.66 2.17 18.50
N LYS A 79 25.63 3.26 19.29
CA LYS A 79 26.29 3.31 20.59
C LYS A 79 25.68 2.35 21.60
N GLU A 80 24.36 2.21 21.62
CA GLU A 80 23.67 1.22 22.46
C GLU A 80 24.07 -0.21 22.07
N LEU A 81 24.17 -0.49 20.77
CA LEU A 81 24.62 -1.78 20.25
C LEU A 81 26.07 -2.07 20.62
N ASP A 82 26.96 -1.08 20.56
CA ASP A 82 28.36 -1.21 21.00
C ASP A 82 28.47 -1.40 22.52
N GLN A 83 27.64 -0.71 23.32
CA GLN A 83 27.56 -0.91 24.77
C GLN A 83 27.03 -2.31 25.13
N ILE A 84 26.06 -2.83 24.38
CA ILE A 84 25.56 -4.19 24.54
C ILE A 84 26.67 -5.20 24.22
N LYS A 85 27.42 -5.01 23.13
CA LYS A 85 28.56 -5.85 22.78
C LYS A 85 29.67 -5.82 23.84
N GLN A 86 30.00 -4.64 24.37
CA GLN A 86 30.98 -4.50 25.45
C GLN A 86 30.52 -5.14 26.75
N LYS A 87 29.24 -4.98 27.13
CA LYS A 87 28.65 -5.68 28.29
C LYS A 87 28.64 -7.20 28.09
N GLN A 88 28.39 -7.69 26.87
CA GLN A 88 28.48 -9.12 26.57
C GLN A 88 29.91 -9.65 26.67
N GLN A 89 30.91 -8.87 26.24
CA GLN A 89 32.33 -9.24 26.39
C GLN A 89 32.83 -9.15 27.84
N GLN A 90 32.40 -8.15 28.61
CA GLN A 90 32.70 -8.07 30.05
C GLN A 90 32.02 -9.19 30.83
N ASN A 91 30.75 -9.49 30.55
CA ASN A 91 30.06 -10.62 31.15
C ASN A 91 30.72 -11.96 30.78
N ALA A 92 31.29 -12.10 29.57
CA ALA A 92 32.04 -13.29 29.16
C ALA A 92 33.40 -13.42 29.86
N ASN A 93 34.04 -12.30 30.23
CA ASN A 93 35.30 -12.30 30.98
C ASN A 93 35.08 -12.50 32.50
N ASP A 94 34.00 -11.96 33.07
CA ASP A 94 33.64 -12.14 34.49
C ASP A 94 33.01 -13.50 34.79
N SER A 95 32.48 -14.21 33.79
CA SER A 95 31.96 -15.58 33.92
C SER A 95 33.03 -16.68 33.77
N ASN A 96 34.31 -16.32 33.62
CA ASN A 96 35.42 -17.27 33.64
C ASN A 96 35.81 -17.74 35.07
N SER A 97 34.99 -17.45 36.08
CA SER A 97 35.06 -18.08 37.41
C SER A 97 33.74 -18.72 37.86
N GLY A 98 32.80 -18.97 36.95
CA GLY A 98 31.58 -19.70 37.25
C GLY A 98 30.82 -20.04 35.97
N GLU A 99 30.88 -21.31 35.57
CA GLU A 99 30.16 -21.87 34.42
C GLU A 99 28.65 -21.58 34.50
N HIS A 100 28.21 -20.45 33.93
CA HIS A 100 26.83 -20.31 33.52
C HIS A 100 26.67 -21.01 32.17
N LYS A 101 26.29 -22.29 32.22
CA LYS A 101 25.75 -23.02 31.07
C LYS A 101 24.67 -22.15 30.42
N ALA A 102 24.90 -21.70 29.20
CA ALA A 102 23.84 -21.26 28.31
C ALA A 102 22.72 -22.31 28.34
N SER A 103 21.46 -21.87 28.40
CA SER A 103 20.32 -22.77 28.21
C SER A 103 20.59 -23.61 26.95
N PRO A 104 20.64 -24.96 27.01
CA PRO A 104 21.19 -25.78 25.92
C PRO A 104 20.41 -25.77 24.61
N ASN A 105 19.30 -25.03 24.51
CA ASN A 105 18.26 -25.29 23.51
C ASN A 105 17.88 -24.11 22.59
N ASP A 106 18.53 -22.95 22.65
CA ASP A 106 18.23 -21.87 21.68
C ASP A 106 19.08 -22.04 20.41
N THR A 107 18.71 -23.03 19.59
CA THR A 107 19.35 -23.27 18.28
C THR A 107 18.87 -22.22 17.29
N THR A 108 19.71 -21.23 17.00
CA THR A 108 19.45 -20.22 15.98
C THR A 108 19.88 -20.72 14.60
N MET A 109 19.09 -20.40 13.58
CA MET A 109 19.35 -20.78 12.19
C MET A 109 19.19 -19.55 11.30
N LEU A 110 20.10 -19.38 10.36
CA LEU A 110 20.04 -18.34 9.34
C LEU A 110 19.34 -18.88 8.09
N LEU A 111 18.33 -18.17 7.61
CA LEU A 111 17.64 -18.47 6.35
C LEU A 111 18.13 -17.53 5.26
N ARG A 112 18.32 -18.07 4.04
CA ARG A 112 18.69 -17.29 2.86
C ARG A 112 17.43 -16.97 2.06
N CYS A 113 17.20 -15.69 1.78
CA CYS A 113 16.17 -15.24 0.85
C CYS A 113 16.48 -15.74 -0.57
N ILE A 114 15.53 -16.43 -1.20
CA ILE A 114 15.64 -16.98 -2.57
C ILE A 114 14.83 -16.18 -3.60
N GLY A 115 14.01 -15.23 -3.14
CA GLY A 115 13.20 -14.39 -4.01
C GLY A 115 12.44 -13.33 -3.24
N THR A 116 11.88 -12.35 -3.94
CA THR A 116 11.11 -11.26 -3.35
C THR A 116 9.76 -11.14 -4.04
N VAL A 117 8.71 -10.89 -3.26
CA VAL A 117 7.36 -10.75 -3.79
C VAL A 117 7.12 -9.33 -4.28
N SER A 118 6.68 -9.21 -5.52
CA SER A 118 6.07 -8.03 -6.10
C SER A 118 4.55 -8.20 -6.10
N SER A 119 3.83 -7.40 -5.32
CA SER A 119 2.35 -7.45 -5.22
C SER A 119 1.71 -6.06 -5.28
N PRO A 120 0.38 -5.97 -5.53
CA PRO A 120 -0.37 -4.72 -5.43
C PRO A 120 -0.53 -4.24 -3.96
N TYR A 121 -0.15 -5.05 -2.97
CA TYR A 121 -0.38 -4.75 -1.56
C TYR A 121 0.81 -3.99 -0.95
N LYS A 122 0.83 -2.67 -1.08
CA LYS A 122 1.92 -1.82 -0.54
C LYS A 122 1.91 -1.71 1.00
N LYS A 123 0.78 -2.02 1.64
CA LYS A 123 0.58 -1.99 3.10
C LYS A 123 -0.17 -3.24 3.54
N ARG A 124 -0.05 -3.61 4.83
CA ARG A 124 -0.81 -4.71 5.45
C ARG A 124 -2.33 -4.53 5.34
N MET A 125 -2.79 -3.27 5.34
CA MET A 125 -4.19 -2.91 5.18
C MET A 125 -4.61 -3.15 3.73
N GLY A 126 -5.74 -3.84 3.52
CA GLY A 126 -6.17 -4.29 2.19
C GLY A 126 -5.44 -5.52 1.64
N THR A 127 -4.42 -6.05 2.35
CA THR A 127 -3.84 -7.35 2.00
C THR A 127 -4.82 -8.45 2.42
N PRO A 128 -5.11 -9.45 1.55
CA PRO A 128 -5.96 -10.58 1.89
C PRO A 128 -5.50 -11.27 3.18
N ARG A 129 -6.45 -11.74 3.99
CA ARG A 129 -6.13 -12.42 5.25
C ARG A 129 -5.56 -13.81 5.03
N GLN A 130 -5.96 -14.46 3.94
CA GLN A 130 -5.61 -15.82 3.54
C GLN A 130 -5.69 -15.89 2.00
N PRO A 131 -4.86 -16.71 1.34
CA PRO A 131 -4.71 -16.69 -0.12
C PRO A 131 -5.99 -17.13 -0.86
N GLN A 132 -6.61 -18.20 -0.39
CA GLN A 132 -7.79 -18.82 -1.02
C GLN A 132 -9.09 -18.02 -0.83
N LEU A 133 -9.07 -16.93 -0.05
CA LEU A 133 -10.23 -16.05 0.10
C LEU A 133 -10.34 -15.03 -1.04
N VAL A 134 -9.23 -14.76 -1.72
CA VAL A 134 -9.14 -13.80 -2.83
C VAL A 134 -8.38 -14.48 -3.99
N PRO A 135 -8.96 -15.53 -4.60
CA PRO A 135 -8.28 -16.32 -5.64
C PRO A 135 -7.88 -15.47 -6.85
N SER A 136 -8.57 -14.37 -7.13
CA SER A 136 -8.22 -13.49 -8.26
C SER A 136 -7.01 -12.58 -7.98
N SER A 137 -6.53 -12.51 -6.74
CA SER A 137 -5.38 -11.68 -6.34
C SER A 137 -4.11 -12.08 -7.09
N ARG A 138 -3.56 -11.19 -7.90
CA ARG A 138 -2.35 -11.44 -8.71
C ARG A 138 -1.08 -10.90 -8.05
N GLY A 139 0.03 -11.56 -8.32
CA GLY A 139 1.36 -11.06 -8.00
C GLY A 139 2.47 -11.77 -8.74
N VAL A 140 3.70 -11.35 -8.47
CA VAL A 140 4.92 -11.88 -9.09
C VAL A 140 5.94 -12.18 -8.01
N ILE A 141 6.69 -13.25 -8.17
CA ILE A 141 7.85 -13.58 -7.33
C ILE A 141 9.10 -13.48 -8.18
N ASP A 142 9.98 -12.57 -7.80
CA ASP A 142 11.28 -12.32 -8.43
C ASP A 142 12.33 -13.22 -7.76
N PHE A 143 12.78 -14.28 -8.41
CA PHE A 143 13.74 -15.23 -7.84
C PHE A 143 15.20 -14.82 -8.06
N THR A 144 16.02 -15.01 -7.02
CA THR A 144 17.46 -14.75 -7.05
C THR A 144 18.30 -16.01 -7.32
N CYS A 145 17.71 -17.19 -7.17
CA CYS A 145 18.35 -18.47 -7.48
C CYS A 145 18.58 -18.66 -8.99
N GLN A 146 19.29 -19.74 -9.36
CA GLN A 146 19.48 -20.12 -10.77
C GLN A 146 18.14 -20.60 -11.35
N ALA A 147 17.81 -20.19 -12.57
CA ALA A 147 16.53 -20.51 -13.21
C ALA A 147 16.26 -22.01 -13.30
N ALA A 148 17.29 -22.83 -13.53
CA ALA A 148 17.21 -24.29 -13.55
C ALA A 148 16.66 -24.92 -12.26
N ALA A 149 16.73 -24.23 -11.12
CA ALA A 149 16.13 -24.71 -9.86
C ALA A 149 14.59 -24.67 -9.86
N LEU A 150 13.99 -23.96 -10.83
CA LEU A 150 12.54 -23.80 -11.00
C LEU A 150 12.04 -24.49 -12.28
N ASP A 151 12.89 -25.28 -12.95
CA ASP A 151 12.48 -26.06 -14.11
C ASP A 151 11.34 -27.03 -13.73
N GLY A 152 10.33 -27.13 -14.60
CA GLY A 152 9.10 -27.90 -14.35
C GLY A 152 8.09 -27.28 -13.37
N ILE A 153 8.35 -26.09 -12.78
CA ILE A 153 7.40 -25.48 -11.83
C ILE A 153 6.01 -25.21 -12.43
N GLN A 154 5.96 -24.92 -13.73
CA GLN A 154 4.73 -24.68 -14.49
C GLN A 154 3.86 -25.91 -14.71
N ASP A 155 4.39 -27.11 -14.49
CA ASP A 155 3.63 -28.37 -14.58
C ASP A 155 2.69 -28.53 -13.37
N TYR A 156 2.92 -27.76 -12.30
CA TYR A 156 2.08 -27.73 -11.12
C TYR A 156 1.08 -26.58 -11.18
N SER A 157 -0.19 -26.89 -10.90
CA SER A 157 -1.22 -25.85 -10.80
C SER A 157 -1.04 -24.91 -9.62
N HIS A 158 -0.45 -25.40 -8.52
CA HIS A 158 -0.32 -24.66 -7.27
C HIS A 158 1.02 -24.97 -6.58
N VAL A 159 1.49 -23.99 -5.82
CA VAL A 159 2.73 -24.06 -5.06
C VAL A 159 2.54 -23.45 -3.67
N TRP A 160 3.23 -24.03 -2.69
CA TRP A 160 3.41 -23.48 -1.36
C TRP A 160 4.58 -22.49 -1.36
N ILE A 161 4.37 -21.32 -0.79
CA ILE A 161 5.41 -20.31 -0.55
C ILE A 161 5.68 -20.25 0.94
N ILE A 162 6.95 -20.37 1.33
CA ILE A 162 7.43 -20.07 2.68
C ILE A 162 8.10 -18.70 2.65
N PHE A 163 7.61 -17.77 3.46
CA PHE A 163 8.02 -16.36 3.41
C PHE A 163 8.16 -15.74 4.79
N GLU A 164 8.69 -14.53 4.87
CA GLU A 164 8.80 -13.76 6.11
C GLU A 164 7.69 -12.72 6.29
N PHE A 165 7.12 -12.61 7.49
CA PHE A 165 6.29 -11.47 7.88
C PHE A 165 7.14 -10.21 8.16
N HIS A 166 7.90 -9.74 7.17
CA HIS A 166 8.86 -8.64 7.28
C HIS A 166 8.23 -7.31 7.74
N ALA A 167 6.97 -7.05 7.38
CA ALA A 167 6.23 -5.85 7.79
C ALA A 167 5.69 -5.92 9.25
N ASN A 168 6.07 -6.93 10.02
CA ASN A 168 5.67 -7.09 11.41
C ASN A 168 6.57 -6.29 12.37
N THR A 169 6.26 -5.01 12.56
CA THR A 169 7.09 -4.06 13.32
C THR A 169 7.08 -4.22 14.84
N ASN A 170 6.26 -5.11 15.41
CA ASN A 170 5.98 -5.16 16.85
C ASN A 170 6.57 -6.41 17.55
N ILE A 171 7.55 -7.07 16.93
CA ILE A 171 8.23 -8.22 17.55
C ILE A 171 9.38 -7.66 18.38
N ASP A 172 9.06 -7.02 19.51
CA ASP A 172 10.07 -6.82 20.53
C ASP A 172 10.46 -8.20 21.06
N SER A 173 11.73 -8.56 20.94
CA SER A 173 12.32 -9.81 21.47
C SER A 173 12.00 -10.06 22.97
N ASN A 174 11.62 -9.00 23.67
CA ASN A 174 11.29 -8.99 25.10
C ASN A 174 9.80 -9.22 25.42
N ASN A 175 8.88 -9.19 24.45
CA ASN A 175 7.44 -9.33 24.72
C ASN A 175 6.82 -10.54 24.00
N LYS A 176 7.19 -11.74 24.47
CA LYS A 176 6.75 -13.06 23.99
C LYS A 176 5.28 -13.34 24.34
N LYS A 177 4.32 -12.61 23.74
CA LYS A 177 2.89 -12.90 23.92
C LYS A 177 2.53 -14.26 23.33
N THR A 178 2.53 -15.30 24.15
CA THR A 178 2.22 -16.68 23.74
C THR A 178 0.77 -16.93 23.33
N LYS A 179 -0.14 -16.00 23.69
CA LYS A 179 -1.56 -16.06 23.35
C LYS A 179 -2.04 -14.76 22.71
N ILE A 180 -2.92 -14.86 21.71
CA ILE A 180 -3.51 -13.76 20.96
C ILE A 180 -5.04 -13.83 20.98
N ARG A 181 -5.70 -12.76 20.52
CA ARG A 181 -7.14 -12.72 20.27
C ARG A 181 -7.39 -12.62 18.76
N PRO A 182 -7.68 -13.74 18.06
CA PRO A 182 -7.99 -13.68 16.64
C PRO A 182 -9.26 -12.84 16.42
N PRO A 183 -9.35 -12.05 15.32
CA PRO A 183 -10.49 -11.16 15.08
C PRO A 183 -11.85 -11.86 15.11
N ARG A 184 -11.92 -13.07 14.56
CA ARG A 184 -13.17 -13.87 14.45
C ARG A 184 -13.52 -14.65 15.71
N ALA A 185 -12.64 -14.64 16.71
CA ALA A 185 -12.79 -15.51 17.86
C ALA A 185 -13.67 -14.89 18.97
N GLY A 186 -14.37 -13.77 18.71
CA GLY A 186 -15.29 -13.17 19.67
C GLY A 186 -14.64 -12.75 20.99
N GLY A 187 -13.35 -12.37 20.95
CA GLY A 187 -12.59 -11.95 22.12
C GLY A 187 -11.91 -13.07 22.92
N ILE A 188 -12.10 -14.35 22.56
CA ILE A 188 -11.38 -15.45 23.22
C ILE A 188 -9.87 -15.34 22.95
N LYS A 189 -9.08 -15.78 23.94
CA LYS A 189 -7.63 -15.79 23.86
C LYS A 189 -7.12 -17.20 23.58
N VAL A 190 -6.45 -17.41 22.47
CA VAL A 190 -5.89 -18.72 22.05
C VAL A 190 -4.37 -18.64 21.90
N GLY A 191 -3.69 -19.78 21.96
CA GLY A 191 -2.24 -19.84 21.75
C GLY A 191 -1.86 -19.36 20.35
N GLN A 192 -0.79 -18.58 20.22
CA GLN A 192 -0.35 -18.03 18.93
C GLN A 192 -0.09 -19.12 17.87
N LEU A 193 0.42 -20.28 18.30
CA LEU A 193 0.70 -21.42 17.42
C LEU A 193 -0.57 -22.19 16.99
N ALA A 194 -1.71 -21.94 17.64
CA ALA A 194 -3.01 -22.45 17.22
C ALA A 194 -3.72 -21.48 16.23
N THR A 195 -2.97 -20.54 15.66
CA THR A 195 -3.48 -19.50 14.75
C THR A 195 -2.51 -19.28 13.59
N ARG A 196 -2.96 -18.53 12.57
CA ARG A 196 -2.12 -18.05 11.46
C ARG A 196 -1.65 -16.60 11.64
N SER A 197 -1.49 -16.14 12.88
CA SER A 197 -1.03 -14.78 13.16
C SER A 197 0.39 -14.54 12.64
N PRO A 198 0.71 -13.33 12.16
CA PRO A 198 2.08 -12.97 11.81
C PRO A 198 2.99 -12.80 13.04
N HIS A 199 2.42 -12.55 14.23
CA HIS A 199 3.17 -12.45 15.49
C HIS A 199 3.44 -13.86 16.05
N ARG A 200 4.61 -14.41 15.73
CA ARG A 200 5.04 -15.79 16.08
C ARG A 200 6.54 -15.81 16.44
N PRO A 201 7.05 -16.88 17.07
CA PRO A 201 8.47 -16.95 17.45
C PRO A 201 9.39 -16.91 16.22
N ASN A 202 9.03 -17.71 15.20
CA ASN A 202 9.62 -17.63 13.87
C ASN A 202 8.57 -16.99 12.95
N CYS A 203 8.91 -15.85 12.37
CA CYS A 203 8.00 -15.04 11.56
C CYS A 203 7.85 -15.59 10.14
N LEU A 204 7.73 -16.91 10.04
CA LEU A 204 7.51 -17.64 8.81
C LEU A 204 6.02 -17.76 8.54
N GLY A 205 5.62 -17.34 7.34
CA GLY A 205 4.31 -17.55 6.77
C GLY A 205 4.29 -18.70 5.76
N LEU A 206 3.08 -19.13 5.40
CA LEU A 206 2.83 -20.17 4.43
C LEU A 206 1.60 -19.79 3.59
N SER A 207 1.79 -19.70 2.27
CA SER A 207 0.70 -19.37 1.33
C SER A 207 0.62 -20.40 0.22
N LEU A 208 -0.60 -20.87 -0.07
CA LEU A 208 -0.89 -21.72 -1.23
C LEU A 208 -1.40 -20.83 -2.36
N VAL A 209 -0.58 -20.64 -3.38
CA VAL A 209 -0.90 -19.82 -4.54
C VAL A 209 -1.01 -20.69 -5.78
N ARG A 210 -1.72 -20.19 -6.78
CA ARG A 210 -1.82 -20.82 -8.10
C ARG A 210 -0.69 -20.30 -8.99
N VAL A 211 -0.07 -21.20 -9.75
CA VAL A 211 0.93 -20.85 -10.78
C VAL A 211 0.18 -20.42 -12.03
N GLU A 212 0.45 -19.20 -12.50
CA GLU A 212 -0.11 -18.69 -13.75
C GLU A 212 0.90 -18.78 -14.89
N ARG A 213 2.15 -18.40 -14.63
CA ARG A 213 3.20 -18.39 -15.66
C ARG A 213 4.59 -18.33 -15.06
N TRP A 214 5.53 -19.08 -15.63
CA TRP A 214 6.96 -18.97 -15.35
C TRP A 214 7.67 -18.22 -16.48
N GLU A 215 8.46 -17.21 -16.14
CA GLU A 215 9.36 -16.50 -17.05
C GLU A 215 10.82 -16.80 -16.71
N GLU A 216 11.44 -17.70 -17.47
CA GLU A 216 12.80 -18.15 -17.18
C GLU A 216 13.85 -17.02 -17.33
N CYS A 217 13.71 -16.17 -18.35
CA CYS A 217 14.67 -15.11 -18.67
C CYS A 217 14.78 -14.05 -17.57
N THR A 218 13.65 -13.67 -16.97
CA THR A 218 13.54 -12.68 -15.88
C THR A 218 13.57 -13.34 -14.51
N ARG A 219 13.42 -14.68 -14.44
CA ARG A 219 13.23 -15.49 -13.23
C ARG A 219 12.01 -15.06 -12.43
N GLN A 220 10.92 -14.75 -13.14
CA GLN A 220 9.67 -14.28 -12.55
C GLN A 220 8.60 -15.37 -12.60
N LEU A 221 8.01 -15.65 -11.44
CA LEU A 221 6.83 -16.51 -11.34
C LEU A 221 5.59 -15.66 -11.11
N HIS A 222 4.69 -15.64 -12.09
CA HIS A 222 3.38 -15.03 -11.97
C HIS A 222 2.43 -15.98 -11.27
N VAL A 223 1.73 -15.48 -10.25
CA VAL A 223 0.86 -16.27 -9.38
C VAL A 223 -0.48 -15.58 -9.13
N SER A 224 -1.50 -16.37 -8.80
CA SER A 224 -2.79 -15.89 -8.31
C SER A 224 -3.16 -16.48 -6.94
N GLY A 225 -4.12 -15.87 -6.25
CA GLY A 225 -4.42 -16.15 -4.85
C GLY A 225 -3.37 -15.61 -3.87
N LEU A 226 -2.72 -14.48 -4.18
CA LEU A 226 -1.65 -13.94 -3.35
C LEU A 226 -2.19 -13.17 -2.13
N ASP A 227 -1.59 -13.37 -0.96
CA ASP A 227 -1.92 -12.67 0.30
C ASP A 227 -0.70 -11.97 0.95
N LEU A 228 0.28 -11.58 0.11
CA LEU A 228 1.59 -11.12 0.56
C LEU A 228 1.81 -9.63 0.26
N VAL A 229 2.33 -8.90 1.24
CA VAL A 229 2.72 -7.49 1.10
C VAL A 229 3.89 -7.38 0.11
N HIS A 230 3.91 -6.31 -0.68
CA HIS A 230 5.00 -6.00 -1.60
C HIS A 230 6.35 -5.92 -0.87
N GLY A 231 7.39 -6.53 -1.44
CA GLY A 231 8.72 -6.63 -0.83
C GLY A 231 8.89 -7.83 0.11
N THR A 232 7.89 -8.71 0.25
CA THR A 232 7.98 -9.88 1.14
C THR A 232 9.10 -10.83 0.71
N PRO A 233 10.08 -11.15 1.58
CA PRO A 233 11.11 -12.14 1.30
C PRO A 233 10.55 -13.56 1.25
N VAL A 234 10.97 -14.33 0.23
CA VAL A 234 10.66 -15.75 0.06
C VAL A 234 11.86 -16.58 0.46
N TYR A 235 11.63 -17.60 1.28
CA TYR A 235 12.65 -18.53 1.76
C TYR A 235 12.61 -19.87 1.03
N ASP A 236 11.42 -20.32 0.61
CA ASP A 236 11.27 -21.60 -0.07
C ASP A 236 9.99 -21.65 -0.90
N ILE A 237 9.97 -22.53 -1.91
CA ILE A 237 8.80 -22.82 -2.74
C ILE A 237 8.69 -24.33 -2.95
N LYS A 238 7.48 -24.88 -2.84
CA LYS A 238 7.23 -26.32 -3.01
C LYS A 238 5.99 -26.58 -3.85
N PRO A 239 5.99 -27.57 -4.75
CA PRO A 239 4.78 -27.95 -5.46
C PRO A 239 3.71 -28.46 -4.49
N CYS A 240 2.46 -28.04 -4.71
CA CYS A 240 1.32 -28.60 -4.00
C CYS A 240 0.93 -29.93 -4.64
N VAL A 241 0.83 -30.97 -3.83
CA VAL A 241 0.61 -32.36 -4.27
C VAL A 241 -0.65 -32.93 -3.62
N PRO A 242 -1.28 -33.97 -4.22
CA PRO A 242 -2.57 -34.46 -3.73
C PRO A 242 -2.61 -34.85 -2.25
N TRP A 243 -1.51 -35.37 -1.71
CA TRP A 243 -1.41 -35.78 -0.30
C TRP A 243 -1.18 -34.62 0.68
N ASP A 244 -1.03 -33.38 0.21
CA ASP A 244 -1.13 -32.19 1.06
C ASP A 244 -2.58 -31.92 1.50
N VAL A 245 -3.56 -32.48 0.77
CA VAL A 245 -4.99 -32.35 1.06
C VAL A 245 -5.44 -33.48 2.00
N PRO A 246 -5.92 -33.16 3.21
CA PRO A 246 -6.44 -34.18 4.13
C PRO A 246 -7.52 -35.03 3.48
N ASN A 247 -7.46 -36.35 3.72
CA ASN A 247 -8.42 -37.34 3.21
C ASN A 247 -8.51 -37.42 1.67
N PHE A 248 -7.52 -36.95 0.90
CA PHE A 248 -7.55 -36.99 -0.56
C PHE A 248 -7.95 -38.36 -1.14
N TYR A 249 -7.32 -39.46 -0.69
CA TYR A 249 -7.64 -40.80 -1.17
C TYR A 249 -9.05 -41.27 -0.79
N GLN A 250 -9.53 -40.91 0.41
CA GLN A 250 -10.88 -41.25 0.86
C GLN A 250 -11.93 -40.47 0.05
N ASN A 251 -11.69 -39.18 -0.19
CA ASN A 251 -12.54 -38.33 -1.02
C ASN A 251 -12.55 -38.80 -2.50
N LYS A 252 -11.42 -39.31 -3.01
CA LYS A 252 -11.34 -39.90 -4.35
C LYS A 252 -12.13 -41.21 -4.46
N ALA A 253 -12.10 -42.04 -3.42
CA ALA A 253 -12.91 -43.26 -3.36
C ALA A 253 -14.41 -42.93 -3.25
N LEU A 254 -14.78 -41.97 -2.39
CA LEU A 254 -16.16 -41.51 -2.20
C LEU A 254 -16.73 -40.84 -3.45
N SER A 255 -15.97 -39.98 -4.13
CA SER A 255 -16.42 -39.38 -5.40
C SER A 255 -16.60 -40.41 -6.51
N LYS A 256 -15.79 -41.48 -6.53
CA LYS A 256 -15.98 -42.60 -7.46
C LYS A 256 -17.24 -43.41 -7.15
N THR A 257 -17.57 -43.61 -5.87
CA THR A 257 -18.81 -44.30 -5.45
C THR A 257 -20.05 -43.45 -5.70
N LEU A 258 -19.99 -42.14 -5.44
CA LEU A 258 -21.10 -41.20 -5.67
C LEU A 258 -21.45 -41.01 -7.15
N MET A 259 -20.48 -41.16 -8.05
CA MET A 259 -20.73 -41.18 -9.51
C MET A 259 -21.42 -42.47 -9.97
N ILE A 260 -21.43 -43.53 -9.15
CA ILE A 260 -22.11 -44.81 -9.43
C ILE A 260 -23.51 -44.82 -8.79
N SER A 261 -23.74 -44.06 -7.72
CA SER A 261 -25.03 -43.96 -7.02
C SER A 261 -25.73 -42.63 -7.32
N ASN A 262 -26.22 -42.46 -8.55
CA ASN A 262 -27.34 -41.57 -8.83
C ASN A 262 -28.54 -42.45 -9.24
N ALA A 263 -29.16 -43.05 -8.25
CA ALA A 263 -30.54 -43.52 -8.30
C ALA A 263 -31.01 -43.52 -6.85
N ASP A 264 -31.89 -42.56 -6.54
CA ASP A 264 -32.81 -42.56 -5.43
C ASP A 264 -32.22 -42.91 -4.05
N ASP A 265 -31.85 -41.89 -3.25
CA ASP A 265 -32.17 -41.92 -1.82
C ASP A 265 -31.97 -40.54 -1.17
N ASN A 266 -33.04 -40.10 -0.52
CA ASN A 266 -33.22 -38.82 0.13
C ASN A 266 -32.84 -38.93 1.61
N ASP A 267 -31.59 -39.32 1.90
CA ASP A 267 -31.12 -39.46 3.27
C ASP A 267 -29.83 -38.66 3.53
N GLY A 268 -29.82 -38.00 4.69
CA GLY A 268 -28.94 -36.87 5.01
C GLY A 268 -27.46 -37.18 4.81
N TYR A 269 -26.87 -36.59 3.77
CA TYR A 269 -25.44 -36.65 3.48
C TYR A 269 -24.61 -36.28 4.72
N ALA A 270 -24.01 -37.29 5.34
CA ALA A 270 -22.85 -37.15 6.18
C ALA A 270 -21.69 -36.61 5.31
N THR A 271 -21.66 -35.30 5.13
CA THR A 271 -20.51 -34.59 4.56
C THR A 271 -19.30 -34.94 5.41
N THR A 272 -18.47 -35.83 4.89
CA THR A 272 -17.25 -36.29 5.55
C THR A 272 -16.29 -35.10 5.56
N ARG A 273 -16.38 -34.24 6.57
CA ARG A 273 -15.53 -33.05 6.68
C ARG A 273 -14.08 -33.50 6.63
N ALA A 274 -13.35 -33.08 5.60
CA ALA A 274 -11.97 -33.47 5.35
C ALA A 274 -11.01 -33.11 6.51
N TYR A 275 -11.40 -32.16 7.37
CA TYR A 275 -10.60 -31.72 8.51
C TYR A 275 -11.47 -31.08 9.62
N ARG A 276 -10.95 -31.03 10.85
CA ARG A 276 -11.58 -30.39 12.01
C ARG A 276 -10.90 -29.04 12.31
N VAL A 277 -11.68 -27.97 12.38
CA VAL A 277 -11.22 -26.65 12.83
C VAL A 277 -12.12 -26.09 13.95
N PRO A 278 -11.62 -25.17 14.80
CA PRO A 278 -12.45 -24.51 15.82
C PRO A 278 -13.66 -23.80 15.22
N HIS A 279 -14.74 -23.64 15.99
CA HIS A 279 -15.99 -23.02 15.52
C HIS A 279 -15.77 -21.61 14.92
N TRP A 280 -14.92 -20.78 15.54
CA TRP A 280 -14.59 -19.43 15.05
C TRP A 280 -13.79 -19.40 13.73
N VAL A 281 -13.28 -20.56 13.27
CA VAL A 281 -12.69 -20.74 11.93
C VAL A 281 -13.73 -21.30 10.95
N GLN A 282 -14.65 -22.16 11.43
CA GLN A 282 -15.70 -22.78 10.59
C GLN A 282 -16.73 -21.78 10.08
N GLN A 283 -16.88 -20.64 10.75
CA GLN A 283 -17.82 -19.61 10.33
C GLN A 283 -17.52 -19.21 8.88
N ALA A 284 -18.53 -19.22 8.02
CA ALA A 284 -18.42 -18.60 6.71
C ALA A 284 -18.08 -17.11 6.89
N ASP A 285 -17.30 -16.54 5.97
CA ASP A 285 -17.13 -15.10 5.96
C ASP A 285 -18.51 -14.49 5.67
N ALA A 286 -18.99 -13.60 6.54
CA ALA A 286 -20.18 -12.83 6.27
C ALA A 286 -19.81 -11.83 5.18
N LEU A 287 -19.85 -12.29 3.93
CA LEU A 287 -19.38 -11.54 2.79
C LEU A 287 -20.30 -10.34 2.59
N SER A 288 -19.69 -9.16 2.61
CA SER A 288 -20.37 -7.95 2.20
C SER A 288 -20.72 -8.02 0.72
N SER A 289 -21.93 -7.59 0.37
CA SER A 289 -22.23 -7.29 -1.03
C SER A 289 -21.35 -6.11 -1.45
N VAL A 290 -20.57 -6.26 -2.51
CA VAL A 290 -19.69 -5.21 -3.02
C VAL A 290 -20.23 -4.75 -4.36
N SER A 291 -20.39 -3.44 -4.51
CA SER A 291 -20.82 -2.80 -5.75
C SER A 291 -19.92 -1.61 -6.08
N PHE A 292 -19.89 -1.23 -7.35
CA PHE A 292 -19.10 -0.13 -7.87
C PHE A 292 -20.03 0.90 -8.49
N THR A 293 -19.79 2.18 -8.24
CA THR A 293 -20.42 3.26 -9.02
C THR A 293 -19.95 3.19 -10.48
N PRO A 294 -20.73 3.75 -11.44
CA PRO A 294 -20.26 3.89 -12.82
C PRO A 294 -18.92 4.62 -12.92
N ASP A 295 -18.73 5.67 -12.11
CA ASP A 295 -17.49 6.43 -12.03
C ASP A 295 -16.33 5.55 -11.56
N ALA A 296 -16.50 4.75 -10.50
CA ALA A 296 -15.46 3.83 -10.01
C ALA A 296 -15.05 2.79 -11.06
N LEU A 297 -15.99 2.33 -11.89
CA LEU A 297 -15.69 1.40 -12.99
C LEU A 297 -14.86 2.07 -14.09
N GLN A 298 -15.20 3.31 -14.44
CA GLN A 298 -14.44 4.10 -15.40
C GLN A 298 -13.04 4.45 -14.87
N ASP A 299 -12.96 4.84 -13.61
CA ASP A 299 -11.72 5.11 -12.89
C ASP A 299 -10.80 3.89 -12.91
N LEU A 300 -11.32 2.70 -12.55
CA LEU A 300 -10.55 1.46 -12.56
C LEU A 300 -10.00 1.11 -13.94
N GLN A 301 -10.82 1.30 -14.98
CA GLN A 301 -10.39 1.10 -16.37
C GLN A 301 -9.23 2.04 -16.73
N SER A 302 -9.38 3.33 -16.41
CA SER A 302 -8.36 4.36 -16.65
C SER A 302 -7.05 4.07 -15.90
N VAL A 303 -7.12 3.63 -14.65
CA VAL A 303 -5.95 3.28 -13.82
C VAL A 303 -5.19 2.06 -14.38
N VAL A 304 -5.90 1.08 -14.95
CA VAL A 304 -5.26 -0.06 -15.64
C VAL A 304 -4.59 0.38 -16.94
N GLU A 305 -5.24 1.25 -17.73
CA GLU A 305 -4.69 1.80 -18.98
C GLU A 305 -3.45 2.66 -18.75
N GLN A 306 -3.41 3.42 -17.65
CA GLN A 306 -2.25 4.20 -17.21
C GLN A 306 -1.12 3.33 -16.62
N GLY A 307 -1.34 2.02 -16.45
CA GLY A 307 -0.32 1.10 -15.94
C GLY A 307 -0.11 1.16 -14.41
N CYS A 308 -0.98 1.83 -13.67
CA CYS A 308 -0.87 1.96 -12.20
C CYS A 308 -0.96 0.62 -11.45
N LEU A 309 -1.55 -0.41 -12.07
CA LEU A 309 -1.66 -1.77 -11.53
C LEU A 309 -0.72 -2.78 -12.20
N SER A 310 0.18 -2.31 -13.06
CA SER A 310 1.21 -3.13 -13.71
C SER A 310 2.25 -3.64 -12.70
N PRO A 311 2.81 -4.84 -12.88
CA PRO A 311 2.55 -5.82 -13.94
C PRO A 311 1.37 -6.76 -13.66
N PHE A 312 0.63 -6.56 -12.55
CA PHE A 312 -0.33 -7.52 -12.03
C PHE A 312 -1.64 -7.53 -12.84
N TYR A 313 -2.16 -6.35 -13.14
CA TYR A 313 -3.39 -6.14 -13.89
C TYR A 313 -3.10 -5.19 -15.05
N THR A 314 -3.19 -5.71 -16.27
CA THR A 314 -2.78 -5.00 -17.49
C THR A 314 -3.89 -5.05 -18.54
N THR A 315 -3.86 -4.14 -19.51
CA THR A 315 -4.81 -4.14 -20.63
C THR A 315 -4.74 -5.41 -21.49
N LYS A 316 -3.63 -6.16 -21.42
CA LYS A 316 -3.40 -7.38 -22.22
C LYS A 316 -3.98 -8.65 -21.60
N ASN A 317 -4.39 -8.64 -20.32
CA ASN A 317 -4.74 -9.86 -19.56
C ASN A 317 -6.06 -9.73 -18.77
N ASP A 318 -7.06 -9.09 -19.38
CA ASP A 318 -8.36 -8.79 -18.78
C ASP A 318 -8.23 -8.00 -17.46
N GLY A 319 -7.19 -7.15 -17.38
CA GLY A 319 -6.70 -6.57 -16.13
C GLY A 319 -7.76 -5.82 -15.34
N ALA A 320 -8.61 -5.01 -15.97
CA ALA A 320 -9.65 -4.26 -15.29
C ALA A 320 -10.74 -5.17 -14.69
N GLN A 321 -11.16 -6.21 -15.43
CA GLN A 321 -12.15 -7.17 -14.94
C GLN A 321 -11.60 -7.97 -13.76
N VAL A 322 -10.38 -8.48 -13.86
CA VAL A 322 -9.79 -9.28 -12.78
C VAL A 322 -9.40 -8.41 -11.58
N ALA A 323 -8.96 -7.17 -11.80
CA ALA A 323 -8.71 -6.20 -10.72
C ALA A 323 -10.00 -5.90 -9.96
N ARG A 324 -11.11 -5.69 -10.69
CA ARG A 324 -12.43 -5.51 -10.09
C ARG A 324 -12.80 -6.72 -9.24
N GLN A 325 -12.68 -7.93 -9.78
CA GLN A 325 -12.97 -9.15 -9.05
C GLN A 325 -12.11 -9.28 -7.77
N SER A 326 -10.82 -8.93 -7.84
CA SER A 326 -9.94 -8.93 -6.67
C SER A 326 -10.41 -7.94 -5.61
N LEU A 327 -10.82 -6.74 -6.01
CA LEU A 327 -11.34 -5.73 -5.10
C LEU A 327 -12.67 -6.17 -4.48
N GLU A 328 -13.58 -6.78 -5.25
CA GLU A 328 -14.83 -7.37 -4.74
C GLU A 328 -14.53 -8.44 -3.68
N GLU A 329 -13.64 -9.39 -3.98
CA GLU A 329 -13.23 -10.45 -3.06
C GLU A 329 -12.56 -9.91 -1.77
N ILE A 330 -11.68 -8.90 -1.90
CA ILE A 330 -11.02 -8.25 -0.75
C ILE A 330 -12.04 -7.55 0.15
N LEU A 331 -12.89 -6.71 -0.44
CA LEU A 331 -13.85 -5.87 0.30
C LEU A 331 -14.99 -6.70 0.90
N ALA A 332 -15.39 -7.79 0.24
CA ALA A 332 -16.36 -8.72 0.78
C ALA A 332 -15.85 -9.38 2.08
N GLN A 333 -14.54 -9.62 2.18
CA GLN A 333 -13.91 -10.30 3.31
C GLN A 333 -13.67 -9.43 4.53
N ASP A 334 -13.22 -8.18 4.32
CA ASP A 334 -12.90 -7.25 5.40
C ASP A 334 -13.15 -5.78 5.00
N PRO A 335 -14.41 -5.33 5.03
CA PRO A 335 -14.80 -3.97 4.65
C PRO A 335 -14.23 -2.89 5.61
N ARG A 336 -13.70 -3.28 6.78
CA ARG A 336 -13.23 -2.34 7.82
C ARG A 336 -11.70 -2.31 7.94
N SER A 337 -10.98 -2.93 7.01
CA SER A 337 -9.52 -2.92 6.93
C SER A 337 -8.94 -1.62 6.35
N SER A 338 -9.70 -0.53 6.38
CA SER A 338 -9.41 0.80 5.84
C SER A 338 -9.29 1.83 6.97
N HIS A 339 -8.62 2.95 6.70
CA HIS A 339 -8.21 3.92 7.73
C HIS A 339 -9.40 4.46 8.54
N LYS A 340 -9.31 4.39 9.88
CA LYS A 340 -10.19 5.15 10.77
C LYS A 340 -9.60 6.54 10.91
N GLY A 341 -10.19 7.54 10.24
CA GLY A 341 -9.94 8.95 10.50
C GLY A 341 -10.43 9.44 11.87
N LEU A 342 -10.46 8.61 12.92
CA LEU A 342 -10.96 8.99 14.24
C LEU A 342 -9.86 8.89 15.29
N LYS A 343 -9.10 9.99 15.43
CA LYS A 343 -8.62 10.42 16.75
C LYS A 343 -9.76 11.10 17.51
N SER A 344 -10.73 10.32 17.96
CA SER A 344 -11.57 10.56 19.14
C SER A 344 -12.36 9.27 19.35
N ASN A 345 -12.27 8.62 20.51
CA ASN A 345 -13.08 9.02 21.66
C ASN A 345 -12.45 8.48 22.94
N ALA A 346 -12.13 9.38 23.87
CA ALA A 346 -12.11 9.06 25.30
C ALA A 346 -12.95 10.07 26.13
N ARG A 347 -13.60 11.05 25.50
CA ARG A 347 -14.63 11.90 26.13
C ARG A 347 -15.71 12.17 25.11
N GLY A 348 -16.93 11.79 25.45
CA GLY A 348 -18.07 11.88 24.56
C GLY A 348 -18.41 13.33 24.22
N THR A 349 -18.60 13.59 22.93
CA THR A 349 -19.57 14.53 22.40
C THR A 349 -19.99 14.03 21.03
N ALA A 350 -21.29 13.78 20.87
CA ALA A 350 -21.90 13.47 19.61
C ALA A 350 -21.80 14.68 18.67
N THR A 351 -21.36 14.47 17.43
CA THR A 351 -21.68 15.36 16.32
C THR A 351 -21.99 14.51 15.10
N ASN A 352 -23.13 14.78 14.46
CA ASN A 352 -23.51 14.26 13.14
C ASN A 352 -22.44 14.65 12.11
N GLN A 353 -21.40 13.83 11.96
CA GLN A 353 -20.39 14.00 10.91
C GLN A 353 -20.75 13.08 9.74
N LYS A 354 -20.82 13.65 8.53
CA LYS A 354 -20.78 12.89 7.27
C LYS A 354 -19.72 11.80 7.44
N GLU A 355 -20.11 10.53 7.28
CA GLU A 355 -19.14 9.44 7.34
C GLU A 355 -18.18 9.61 6.15
N ASP A 356 -16.96 10.07 6.42
CA ASP A 356 -15.91 10.17 5.42
C ASP A 356 -15.67 8.77 4.79
N PRO A 357 -15.46 8.69 3.46
CA PRO A 357 -15.25 7.41 2.80
C PRO A 357 -13.97 6.74 3.32
N TYR A 358 -14.04 5.43 3.44
CA TYR A 358 -12.91 4.58 3.73
C TYR A 358 -11.97 4.53 2.53
N SER A 359 -10.66 4.40 2.78
CA SER A 359 -9.69 4.16 1.71
C SER A 359 -8.60 3.14 2.05
N PHE A 360 -8.07 2.50 1.01
CA PHE A 360 -6.85 1.69 1.06
C PHE A 360 -6.09 1.72 -0.27
N LEU A 361 -4.82 1.28 -0.23
CA LEU A 361 -3.95 1.25 -1.40
C LEU A 361 -4.01 -0.10 -2.11
N PHE A 362 -4.11 -0.08 -3.43
CA PHE A 362 -4.02 -1.24 -4.29
C PHE A 362 -3.22 -0.90 -5.55
N GLY A 363 -2.03 -1.48 -5.68
CA GLY A 363 -1.02 -1.06 -6.65
C GLY A 363 -0.64 0.41 -6.41
N ASN A 364 -0.64 1.19 -7.49
CA ASN A 364 -0.45 2.64 -7.44
C ASN A 364 -1.79 3.37 -7.57
N ALA A 365 -2.82 2.88 -6.89
CA ALA A 365 -4.13 3.51 -6.81
C ALA A 365 -4.69 3.48 -5.38
N GLU A 366 -5.50 4.50 -5.06
CA GLU A 366 -6.31 4.56 -3.85
C GLU A 366 -7.74 4.12 -4.18
N ILE A 367 -8.25 3.14 -3.45
CA ILE A 367 -9.63 2.67 -3.55
C ILE A 367 -10.44 3.39 -2.48
N GLN A 368 -11.43 4.18 -2.87
CA GLN A 368 -12.31 4.91 -1.95
C GLN A 368 -13.70 4.27 -1.95
N PHE A 369 -14.22 3.97 -0.77
CA PHE A 369 -15.48 3.25 -0.63
C PHE A 369 -16.23 3.62 0.65
N VAL A 370 -17.53 3.35 0.68
CA VAL A 370 -18.38 3.49 1.87
C VAL A 370 -18.94 2.14 2.27
N VAL A 371 -19.19 1.98 3.56
CA VAL A 371 -19.77 0.76 4.13
C VAL A 371 -21.12 1.12 4.73
N THR A 372 -22.21 0.66 4.11
CA THR A 372 -23.58 0.92 4.57
C THR A 372 -24.12 -0.32 5.27
N GLY A 373 -24.52 -0.19 6.53
CA GLY A 373 -25.11 -1.31 7.27
C GLY A 373 -25.46 -0.96 8.71
N ASN A 374 -26.55 -1.55 9.23
CA ASN A 374 -26.83 -1.58 10.66
C ASN A 374 -25.94 -2.65 11.31
N ASP A 375 -25.47 -2.39 12.55
CA ASP A 375 -24.54 -3.21 13.36
C ASP A 375 -24.86 -4.72 13.51
N LYS A 376 -25.95 -5.22 12.92
CA LYS A 376 -26.43 -6.61 13.00
C LYS A 376 -26.80 -7.27 11.65
N ALA A 377 -26.69 -6.58 10.51
CA ALA A 377 -27.01 -7.14 9.17
C ALA A 377 -25.86 -6.90 8.17
N ALA A 378 -25.81 -7.70 7.10
CA ALA A 378 -24.76 -7.70 6.08
C ALA A 378 -24.37 -6.28 5.69
N ASN A 379 -23.11 -5.90 5.92
CA ASN A 379 -22.60 -4.61 5.50
C ASN A 379 -22.55 -4.62 3.97
N GLU A 380 -23.14 -3.64 3.30
CA GLU A 380 -22.93 -3.42 1.86
C GLU A 380 -21.75 -2.48 1.68
N VAL A 381 -20.94 -2.73 0.66
CA VAL A 381 -19.79 -1.90 0.30
C VAL A 381 -20.06 -1.30 -1.06
N LEU A 382 -19.95 0.03 -1.14
CA LEU A 382 -20.03 0.76 -2.40
C LEU A 382 -18.68 1.45 -2.66
N VAL A 383 -17.98 1.00 -3.69
CA VAL A 383 -16.76 1.67 -4.19
C VAL A 383 -17.17 2.90 -4.97
N LEU A 384 -16.65 4.06 -4.53
CA LEU A 384 -17.01 5.37 -5.07
C LEU A 384 -16.04 5.82 -6.17
N HIS A 385 -14.74 5.69 -5.92
CA HIS A 385 -13.68 6.16 -6.80
C HIS A 385 -12.44 5.27 -6.73
N VAL A 386 -11.69 5.22 -7.83
CA VAL A 386 -10.39 4.54 -7.93
C VAL A 386 -9.35 5.55 -8.43
N VAL A 387 -8.66 6.19 -7.50
CA VAL A 387 -7.82 7.35 -7.83
C VAL A 387 -6.38 6.89 -8.09
N PRO A 388 -5.77 7.19 -9.25
CA PRO A 388 -4.36 6.91 -9.46
C PRO A 388 -3.53 7.72 -8.47
N ILE A 389 -2.52 7.08 -7.88
CA ILE A 389 -1.53 7.75 -7.05
C ILE A 389 -0.22 7.72 -7.82
N ASP A 390 0.39 8.90 -7.97
CA ASP A 390 1.77 8.97 -8.39
C ASP A 390 2.65 8.45 -7.25
N THR A 391 3.02 7.17 -7.36
CA THR A 391 3.91 6.57 -6.39
C THR A 391 5.39 6.78 -6.73
N GLU A 392 5.73 7.42 -7.85
CA GLU A 392 7.12 7.84 -8.12
C GLU A 392 7.54 9.01 -7.22
N ALA A 393 6.56 9.73 -6.64
CA ALA A 393 6.79 10.71 -5.57
C ALA A 393 7.14 10.09 -4.20
N PHE A 394 7.13 8.76 -4.06
CA PHE A 394 7.69 8.13 -2.86
C PHE A 394 9.21 8.21 -2.94
N VAL A 395 9.76 9.27 -2.37
CA VAL A 395 11.19 9.31 -2.01
C VAL A 395 11.43 8.11 -1.11
N HIS A 396 12.08 7.09 -1.66
CA HIS A 396 12.49 5.93 -0.91
C HIS A 396 13.58 6.37 0.07
N ALA A 397 13.24 6.40 1.36
CA ALA A 397 14.23 6.40 2.42
C ALA A 397 14.32 4.96 2.93
N ASP A 398 15.45 4.30 2.69
CA ASP A 398 15.75 2.95 3.20
C ASP A 398 14.67 1.89 2.92
N GLY A 399 14.06 1.93 1.73
CA GLY A 399 13.11 0.89 1.27
C GLY A 399 11.71 0.94 1.90
N ILE A 400 11.35 2.01 2.62
CA ILE A 400 10.00 2.19 3.20
C ILE A 400 9.27 3.34 2.48
N PRO A 401 8.05 3.13 1.95
CA PRO A 401 7.29 4.17 1.27
C PRO A 401 6.78 5.24 2.24
N LEU A 402 7.23 6.49 2.08
CA LEU A 402 6.68 7.69 2.74
C LEU A 402 5.53 8.28 1.92
N VAL A 403 4.34 8.35 2.49
CA VAL A 403 3.19 9.02 1.87
C VAL A 403 3.40 10.53 1.92
N THR A 404 3.62 11.18 0.77
CA THR A 404 3.38 12.62 0.63
C THR A 404 1.91 12.81 0.26
N GLN A 405 1.10 13.27 1.21
CA GLN A 405 -0.27 13.71 0.90
C GLN A 405 -0.17 14.92 -0.04
N GLY A 406 -0.67 14.77 -1.26
CA GLY A 406 -0.82 15.86 -2.22
C GLY A 406 -1.80 16.90 -1.70
N LEU A 407 -1.32 18.13 -1.55
CA LEU A 407 -2.13 19.33 -1.50
C LEU A 407 -1.87 20.04 -2.83
N ASP A 408 -2.78 19.85 -3.79
CA ASP A 408 -2.96 20.76 -4.92
C ASP A 408 -4.40 21.31 -4.90
#